data_AF-A0A7S3X5V5-F1
#
_entry.id   AF-A0A7S3X5V5-F1
#
_cell.length_a   1.000
_cell.length_b   1.000
_cell.length_c   1.000
_cell.angle_alpha   90.00
_cell.angle_beta   90.00
_cell.angle_gamma   90.00
#
_symmetry.space_group_name_H-M   'P 1'
#
loop_
_entity.id
_entity.type
_entity.pdbx_description
1 polymer ?
#
loop_
_entity_poly.entity_id
_entity_poly.type
_entity_poly.pdbx_seq_one_letter_code
_entity_poly.pdbx_strand_id
1 'polypeptide(L)'
;KELAAGSQELKERAAKLAEEQASLACEREELAATRRALESDKLEFTSQQQALGPGDGKAQEVASYDAQKELAAGSQELKERAAKLAEEQASLACEREELAATRRALESDKLEFTSQQQALGPGDGKAQEVASYDAQKELAAGS
;
A
#
# COMPACT_ATOMS: atom_id res chain seq x y z
N LYS A 1 15.44 21.34 -6.87
CA LYS A 1 14.33 21.48 -5.87
C LYS A 1 13.20 20.50 -6.15
N GLU A 2 12.80 20.29 -7.41
CA GLU A 2 11.71 19.37 -7.79
C GLU A 2 11.95 17.90 -7.40
N LEU A 3 13.16 17.35 -7.62
CA LEU A 3 13.53 15.99 -7.19
C LEU A 3 13.39 15.74 -5.67
N ALA A 4 13.67 16.77 -4.85
CA ALA A 4 13.53 16.68 -3.41
C ALA A 4 12.06 16.75 -2.97
N ALA A 5 11.26 17.58 -3.65
CA ALA A 5 9.81 17.67 -3.44
C ALA A 5 9.10 16.35 -3.81
N GLY A 6 9.39 15.79 -5.00
CA GLY A 6 8.81 14.51 -5.41
C GLY A 6 9.25 13.34 -4.52
N SER A 7 10.48 13.37 -4.00
CA SER A 7 10.92 12.36 -3.03
C SER A 7 10.19 12.46 -1.68
N GLN A 8 9.77 13.66 -1.27
CA GLN A 8 9.04 13.86 -0.02
C GLN A 8 7.58 13.43 -0.19
N GLU A 9 6.94 13.79 -1.30
CA GLU A 9 5.58 13.38 -1.63
C GLU A 9 5.43 11.85 -1.69
N LEU A 10 6.42 11.15 -2.29
CA LEU A 10 6.44 9.67 -2.31
C LEU A 10 6.61 9.03 -0.93
N LYS A 11 7.25 9.71 0.03
CA LYS A 11 7.36 9.24 1.41
C LYS A 11 6.03 9.41 2.14
N GLU A 12 5.38 10.56 1.96
CA GLU A 12 4.07 10.84 2.54
C GLU A 12 3.01 9.87 2.00
N ARG A 13 2.97 9.65 0.68
CA ARG A 13 2.05 8.67 0.07
C ARG A 13 2.32 7.26 0.58
N ALA A 14 3.59 6.87 0.75
CA ALA A 14 3.93 5.57 1.32
C ALA A 14 3.51 5.41 2.79
N ALA A 15 3.61 6.48 3.58
CA ALA A 15 3.19 6.50 4.97
C ALA A 15 1.66 6.32 5.08
N LYS A 16 0.90 7.05 4.26
CA LYS A 16 -0.58 6.90 4.19
C LYS A 16 -1.00 5.48 3.81
N LEU A 17 -0.40 4.91 2.77
CA LEU A 17 -0.68 3.52 2.37
C LEU A 17 -0.35 2.50 3.47
N ALA A 18 0.67 2.77 4.29
CA ALA A 18 1.01 1.91 5.42
C ALA A 18 -0.01 2.01 6.55
N GLU A 19 -0.51 3.23 6.83
CA GLU A 19 -1.58 3.48 7.79
C GLU A 19 -2.90 2.82 7.36
N GLU A 20 -3.30 2.97 6.09
CA GLU A 20 -4.50 2.34 5.52
C GLU A 20 -4.42 0.80 5.59
N GLN A 21 -3.25 0.23 5.36
CA GLN A 21 -3.05 -1.22 5.53
C GLN A 21 -3.18 -1.68 6.98
N ALA A 22 -2.70 -0.88 7.94
CA ALA A 22 -2.87 -1.17 9.34
C ALA A 22 -4.36 -1.10 9.72
N SER A 23 -5.10 -0.10 9.21
CA SER A 23 -6.55 0.00 9.41
C SER A 23 -7.29 -1.25 8.88
N LEU A 24 -7.00 -1.66 7.64
CA LEU A 24 -7.61 -2.87 7.07
C LEU A 24 -7.24 -4.15 7.82
N ALA A 25 -6.04 -4.21 8.40
CA ALA A 25 -5.66 -5.34 9.25
C ALA A 25 -6.55 -5.40 10.50
N CYS A 26 -6.75 -4.27 11.18
CA CYS A 26 -7.68 -4.17 12.31
C CYS A 26 -9.11 -4.55 11.90
N GLU A 27 -9.62 -4.04 10.79
CA GLU A 27 -10.98 -4.35 10.33
C GLU A 27 -11.18 -5.83 9.98
N ARG A 28 -10.14 -6.51 9.46
CA ARG A 28 -10.15 -7.96 9.25
C ARG A 28 -10.21 -8.73 10.57
N GLU A 29 -9.49 -8.29 11.59
CA GLU A 29 -9.53 -8.90 12.91
C GLU A 29 -10.91 -8.74 13.56
N GLU A 30 -11.52 -7.56 13.45
CA GLU A 30 -12.89 -7.31 13.89
C GLU A 30 -13.88 -8.20 13.15
N LEU A 31 -13.79 -8.28 11.81
CA LEU A 31 -14.64 -9.15 11.00
C LEU A 31 -14.51 -10.62 11.44
N ALA A 32 -13.28 -11.07 11.72
CA ALA A 32 -13.03 -12.43 12.22
C ALA A 32 -13.64 -12.65 13.61
N ALA A 33 -13.60 -11.66 14.49
CA ALA A 33 -14.24 -11.72 15.80
C ALA A 33 -15.77 -11.80 15.67
N THR A 34 -16.39 -10.94 14.87
CA THR A 34 -17.85 -10.96 14.62
C THR A 34 -18.30 -12.28 14.01
N ARG A 35 -17.49 -12.85 13.09
CA ARG A 35 -17.78 -14.18 12.52
C ARG A 35 -17.79 -15.28 13.58
N ARG A 36 -16.83 -15.27 14.51
CA ARG A 36 -16.78 -16.25 15.62
C ARG A 36 -17.98 -16.09 16.55
N ALA A 37 -18.37 -14.86 16.88
CA ALA A 37 -19.55 -14.59 17.70
C ALA A 37 -20.81 -15.16 17.03
N LEU A 38 -21.04 -14.87 15.75
CA LEU A 38 -22.18 -15.39 15.01
C LEU A 38 -22.20 -16.93 14.94
N GLU A 39 -21.04 -17.57 14.88
CA GLU A 39 -20.94 -19.04 14.90
C GLU A 39 -21.25 -19.62 16.29
N SER A 40 -20.87 -18.91 17.36
CA SER A 40 -21.30 -19.24 18.73
C SER A 40 -22.81 -19.12 18.89
N ASP A 41 -23.41 -18.03 18.41
CA ASP A 41 -24.85 -17.80 18.49
C ASP A 41 -25.64 -18.89 17.75
N LYS A 42 -25.13 -19.35 16.60
CA LYS A 42 -25.69 -20.50 15.88
C LYS A 42 -25.65 -21.78 16.71
N LEU A 43 -24.51 -22.07 17.36
CA LEU A 43 -24.37 -23.25 18.20
C LEU A 43 -25.30 -23.20 19.40
N GLU A 44 -25.41 -22.07 20.09
CA GLU A 44 -26.35 -21.88 21.19
C GLU A 44 -27.80 -22.05 20.71
N PHE A 45 -28.17 -21.42 19.59
CA PHE A 45 -29.50 -21.54 19.02
C PHE A 45 -29.86 -23.01 18.71
N THR A 46 -28.95 -23.76 18.08
CA THR A 46 -29.16 -25.19 17.81
C THR A 46 -29.25 -26.03 19.07
N SER A 47 -28.48 -25.70 20.11
CA SER A 47 -28.52 -26.41 21.39
C SER A 47 -29.83 -26.16 22.13
N GLN A 48 -30.32 -24.91 22.13
CA GLN A 48 -31.62 -24.56 22.69
C GLN A 48 -32.76 -25.30 21.98
N GLN A 49 -32.73 -25.36 20.64
CA GLN A 49 -33.72 -26.14 19.86
C GLN A 49 -33.72 -27.63 20.23
N GLN A 50 -32.56 -28.22 20.51
CA GLN A 50 -32.47 -29.63 20.91
C GLN A 50 -32.94 -29.89 22.35
N ALA A 51 -32.75 -28.92 23.26
CA ALA A 51 -33.15 -29.04 24.67
C ALA A 51 -34.65 -28.84 24.88
N LEU A 52 -35.34 -28.17 23.96
CA LEU A 52 -36.76 -27.86 24.05
C LEU A 52 -37.58 -29.02 23.46
N GLY A 53 -38.27 -29.76 24.32
CA GLY A 53 -39.16 -30.87 23.93
C GLY A 53 -40.44 -30.39 23.21
N PRO A 54 -41.30 -31.32 22.73
CA PRO A 54 -42.40 -31.04 21.78
C PRO A 54 -43.61 -30.23 22.33
N GLY A 55 -43.48 -29.52 23.45
CA GLY A 55 -44.61 -28.98 24.23
C GLY A 55 -45.06 -27.54 23.95
N ASP A 56 -44.19 -26.65 23.46
CA ASP A 56 -44.44 -25.18 23.43
C ASP A 56 -44.54 -24.59 22.01
N GLY A 57 -45.20 -25.29 21.10
CA GLY A 57 -45.00 -25.17 19.64
C GLY A 57 -45.44 -23.91 18.88
N LYS A 58 -45.90 -22.79 19.48
CA LYS A 58 -46.31 -21.59 18.69
C LYS A 58 -45.54 -20.31 18.99
N ALA A 59 -45.43 -19.90 20.26
CA ALA A 59 -44.59 -18.75 20.63
C ALA A 59 -43.10 -19.05 20.38
N GLN A 60 -42.73 -20.32 20.52
CA GLN A 60 -41.38 -20.84 20.32
C GLN A 60 -41.03 -20.99 18.83
N GLU A 61 -42.00 -21.30 17.98
CA GLU A 61 -41.83 -21.36 16.53
C GLU A 61 -41.58 -19.95 15.95
N VAL A 62 -42.29 -18.94 16.47
CA VAL A 62 -42.06 -17.53 16.13
C VAL A 62 -40.69 -17.05 16.64
N ALA A 63 -40.33 -17.31 17.91
CA ALA A 63 -39.01 -16.95 18.44
C ALA A 63 -37.86 -17.64 17.70
N SER A 64 -38.05 -18.91 17.31
CA SER A 64 -37.11 -19.65 16.45
C SER A 64 -36.97 -19.02 15.07
N TYR A 65 -38.08 -18.60 14.47
CA TYR A 65 -38.09 -17.95 13.17
C TYR A 65 -37.38 -16.59 13.19
N ASP A 66 -37.64 -15.76 14.20
CA ASP A 66 -37.02 -14.45 14.34
C ASP A 66 -35.50 -14.58 14.58
N ALA A 67 -35.07 -15.49 15.45
CA ALA A 67 -33.65 -15.76 15.67
C ALA A 67 -32.94 -16.28 14.41
N GLN A 68 -33.59 -17.14 13.62
CA GLN A 68 -33.04 -17.58 12.33
C GLN A 68 -32.90 -16.43 11.34
N LYS A 69 -33.87 -15.51 11.32
CA LYS A 69 -33.85 -14.32 10.47
C LYS A 69 -32.71 -13.38 10.87
N GLU A 70 -32.50 -13.16 12.16
CA GLU A 70 -31.36 -12.37 12.67
C GLU A 70 -30.02 -13.01 12.32
N LEU A 71 -29.87 -14.32 12.50
CA LEU A 71 -28.65 -15.05 12.10
C LEU A 71 -28.40 -14.97 10.59
N ALA A 72 -29.46 -15.02 9.78
CA ALA A 72 -29.36 -14.87 8.33
C ALA A 72 -28.96 -13.44 7.93
N ALA A 73 -29.55 -12.42 8.57
CA ALA A 73 -29.21 -11.02 8.35
C ALA A 73 -27.75 -10.74 8.73
N GLY A 74 -27.31 -11.17 9.92
CA GLY A 74 -25.91 -11.02 10.36
C GLY A 74 -24.93 -11.76 9.45
N SER A 75 -25.31 -12.94 8.94
CA SER A 75 -24.48 -13.66 7.97
C SER A 75 -24.37 -12.94 6.63
N GLN A 76 -25.41 -12.23 6.21
CA GLN A 76 -25.42 -11.45 4.96
C GLN A 76 -24.58 -10.18 5.11
N GLU A 77 -24.73 -9.46 6.22
CA GLU A 77 -23.92 -8.28 6.53
C GLU A 77 -22.41 -8.62 6.57
N LEU A 78 -22.05 -9.76 7.18
CA LEU A 78 -20.66 -10.23 7.17
C LEU A 78 -20.12 -10.49 5.76
N LYS A 79 -20.94 -11.04 4.86
CA LYS A 79 -20.53 -11.27 3.46
C LYS A 79 -20.30 -9.94 2.74
N GLU A 80 -21.18 -8.97 2.95
CA GLU A 80 -21.07 -7.65 2.34
C GLU A 80 -19.83 -6.90 2.85
N ARG A 81 -19.58 -6.94 4.16
CA ARG A 81 -18.38 -6.34 4.76
C ARG A 81 -17.10 -7.01 4.27
N ALA A 82 -17.10 -8.34 4.14
CA ALA A 82 -15.98 -9.08 3.56
C ALA A 82 -15.70 -8.70 2.10
N ALA A 83 -16.75 -8.51 1.29
CA ALA A 83 -16.61 -8.09 -0.10
C ALA A 83 -16.00 -6.69 -0.23
N LYS A 84 -16.48 -5.72 0.57
CA LYS A 84 -15.93 -4.36 0.61
C LYS A 84 -14.44 -4.35 0.99
N LEU A 85 -14.08 -5.10 2.04
CA LEU A 85 -12.68 -5.24 2.45
C LEU A 85 -11.80 -5.85 1.36
N ALA A 86 -12.32 -6.78 0.56
CA ALA A 86 -11.58 -7.36 -0.55
C ALA A 86 -11.36 -6.34 -1.68
N GLU A 87 -12.35 -5.51 -1.97
CA GLU A 87 -12.25 -4.43 -2.97
C GLU A 87 -11.23 -3.36 -2.54
N GLU A 88 -11.27 -2.92 -1.28
CA GLU A 88 -10.32 -1.95 -0.73
C GLU A 88 -8.87 -2.47 -0.78
N GLN A 89 -8.66 -3.75 -0.47
CA GLN A 89 -7.34 -4.38 -0.61
C GLN A 89 -6.85 -4.41 -2.05
N ALA A 90 -7.73 -4.66 -3.01
CA ALA A 90 -7.37 -4.65 -4.43
C ALA A 90 -6.99 -3.23 -4.86
N SER A 91 -7.73 -2.21 -4.42
CA SER A 91 -7.40 -0.79 -4.68
C SER A 91 -6.01 -0.43 -4.13
N LEU A 92 -5.74 -0.77 -2.86
CA LEU A 92 -4.42 -0.52 -2.27
C LEU A 92 -3.29 -1.28 -2.97
N ALA A 93 -3.54 -2.48 -3.49
CA ALA A 93 -2.55 -3.20 -4.27
C ALA A 93 -2.18 -2.42 -5.54
N CYS A 94 -3.17 -1.92 -6.27
CA CYS A 94 -2.95 -1.07 -7.44
C CYS A 94 -2.15 0.20 -7.07
N GLU A 95 -2.53 0.90 -6.00
CA GLU A 95 -1.82 2.12 -5.58
C GLU A 95 -0.36 1.87 -5.18
N ARG A 96 -0.07 0.70 -4.59
CA ARG A 96 1.31 0.30 -4.29
C ARG A 96 2.12 0.05 -5.55
N GLU A 97 1.52 -0.58 -6.56
CA GLU A 97 2.17 -0.81 -7.85
C GLU A 97 2.48 0.51 -8.57
N GLU A 98 1.52 1.45 -8.58
CA GLU A 98 1.72 2.80 -9.09
C GLU A 98 2.86 3.52 -8.35
N LEU A 99 2.84 3.49 -7.02
CA LEU A 99 3.89 4.12 -6.20
C LEU A 99 5.27 3.50 -6.51
N ALA A 100 5.33 2.18 -6.70
CA ALA A 100 6.56 1.49 -7.08
C ALA A 100 7.05 1.91 -8.47
N ALA A 101 6.14 2.08 -9.44
CA ALA A 101 6.47 2.59 -10.77
C ALA A 101 7.01 4.03 -10.71
N THR A 102 6.35 4.93 -9.97
CA THR A 102 6.82 6.32 -9.80
C THR A 102 8.20 6.38 -9.13
N ARG A 103 8.46 5.53 -8.13
CA ARG A 103 9.78 5.44 -7.49
C ARG A 103 10.87 5.04 -8.48
N ARG A 104 10.62 4.03 -9.32
CA ARG A 104 11.58 3.59 -10.35
C ARG A 104 11.86 4.68 -11.37
N ALA A 105 10.82 5.39 -11.83
CA ALA A 105 10.98 6.52 -12.75
C ALA A 105 11.85 7.62 -12.13
N LEU A 106 11.58 8.00 -10.88
CA LEU A 106 12.37 9.01 -10.17
C LEU A 106 13.84 8.58 -9.96
N GLU A 107 14.09 7.29 -9.78
CA GLU A 107 15.44 6.74 -9.66
C GLU A 107 16.19 6.77 -11.01
N SER A 108 15.49 6.49 -12.11
CA SER A 108 16.00 6.66 -13.47
C SER A 108 16.39 8.12 -13.75
N ASP A 109 15.50 9.06 -13.44
CA ASP A 109 15.75 10.50 -13.64
C ASP A 109 16.97 10.98 -12.83
N LYS A 110 17.18 10.44 -11.62
CA LYS A 110 18.37 10.73 -10.82
C LYS A 110 19.65 10.20 -11.48
N LEU A 111 19.61 8.99 -12.03
CA LEU A 111 20.75 8.40 -12.73
C LEU A 111 21.09 9.17 -14.01
N GLU A 112 20.09 9.59 -14.78
CA GLU A 112 20.29 10.43 -15.95
C GLU A 112 20.87 11.80 -15.58
N PHE A 113 20.31 12.46 -14.57
CA PHE A 113 20.82 13.75 -14.09
C PHE A 113 22.27 13.67 -13.60
N THR A 114 22.61 12.63 -12.84
CA THR A 114 23.99 12.43 -12.35
C THR A 114 24.95 12.12 -13.50
N SER A 115 24.53 11.35 -14.50
CA SER A 115 25.32 11.06 -15.70
C SER A 115 25.57 12.32 -16.53
N GLN A 116 24.56 13.17 -16.70
CA GLN A 116 24.70 14.47 -17.39
C GLN A 116 25.66 15.40 -16.65
N GLN A 117 25.59 15.45 -15.31
CA GLN A 117 26.50 16.26 -14.50
C GLN A 117 27.95 15.78 -14.59
N GLN A 118 28.18 14.47 -14.66
CA GLN A 118 29.52 13.90 -14.86
C GLN A 118 30.05 14.20 -16.28
N ALA A 119 29.19 14.18 -17.30
CA ALA A 119 29.58 14.57 -18.65
C ALA A 119 29.91 16.07 -18.78
N LEU A 120 29.50 16.90 -17.82
CA LEU A 120 29.66 18.37 -17.85
C LEU A 120 30.79 18.91 -16.93
N GLY A 121 31.61 18.07 -16.29
CA GLY A 121 32.74 18.55 -15.46
C GLY A 121 33.95 17.62 -15.40
N PRO A 122 35.14 18.13 -15.02
CA PRO A 122 35.98 19.10 -15.73
C PRO A 122 37.18 18.42 -16.44
N GLY A 123 37.40 18.73 -17.72
CA GLY A 123 38.48 18.17 -18.57
C GLY A 123 37.87 17.33 -19.69
N ASP A 124 37.98 17.68 -20.97
CA ASP A 124 39.22 18.01 -21.67
C ASP A 124 38.98 19.07 -22.76
N GLY A 125 39.95 19.97 -22.96
CA GLY A 125 40.06 20.63 -24.26
C GLY A 125 40.90 21.90 -24.39
N LYS A 126 41.20 22.69 -23.35
CA LYS A 126 41.86 24.00 -23.55
C LYS A 126 42.84 24.48 -22.47
N ALA A 127 43.52 23.58 -21.77
CA ALA A 127 44.60 23.98 -20.84
C ALA A 127 45.99 23.44 -21.22
N GLN A 128 46.13 22.66 -22.30
CA GLN A 128 47.41 22.04 -22.68
C GLN A 128 48.01 22.56 -23.98
N GLU A 129 47.57 23.73 -24.47
CA GLU A 129 48.14 24.37 -25.67
C GLU A 129 48.78 25.74 -25.39
N VAL A 130 48.97 26.11 -24.11
CA VAL A 130 49.71 27.34 -23.75
C VAL A 130 51.10 27.03 -23.18
N ALA A 131 51.31 25.81 -22.68
CA ALA A 131 52.62 25.40 -22.14
C ALA A 131 53.65 24.99 -23.21
N SER A 132 53.25 24.75 -24.47
CA SER A 132 54.21 24.43 -25.55
C SER A 132 54.65 25.65 -26.36
N TYR A 133 53.92 26.79 -26.31
CA TYR A 133 54.29 28.01 -27.03
C TYR A 133 55.30 28.88 -26.28
N ASP A 134 55.28 28.89 -24.94
CA ASP A 134 56.25 29.65 -24.15
C ASP A 134 57.63 28.96 -24.08
N ALA A 135 57.68 27.63 -24.21
CA ALA A 135 58.94 26.88 -24.24
C ALA A 135 59.74 27.03 -25.56
N GLN A 136 59.08 27.41 -26.67
CA GLN A 136 59.76 27.63 -27.96
C GLN A 136 60.23 29.08 -28.15
N LYS A 137 59.75 30.03 -27.35
CA LYS A 137 60.16 31.44 -27.45
C LYS A 137 61.45 31.75 -26.68
N GLU A 138 61.78 30.96 -25.66
CA GLU A 138 63.04 31.09 -24.91
C GLU A 138 64.25 30.45 -25.62
N LEU A 139 64.04 29.49 -26.52
CA LEU A 139 65.12 28.88 -27.32
C LEU A 139 65.51 29.69 -28.57
N ALA A 140 64.67 30.62 -29.02
CA ALA A 140 64.93 31.47 -30.19
C ALA A 140 65.51 32.85 -29.85
N ALA A 141 65.57 33.22 -28.56
CA ALA A 141 66.13 34.50 -28.10
C ALA A 141 67.54 34.36 -27.47
N GLY A 142 68.11 33.15 -27.46
CA GLY A 142 69.36 32.81 -26.78
C GLY A 142 70.44 32.18 -27.66
N SER A 143 70.58 32.59 -28.92
CA SER A 143 71.77 32.31 -29.75
C SER A 143 72.08 33.47 -30.70
#